data_AF-A0AAE7J4W0-F1
#
_entry.id   AF-A0AAE7J4W0-F1
#
_cell.length_a   1.000
_cell.length_b   1.000
_cell.length_c   1.000
_cell.angle_alpha   90.00
_cell.angle_beta   90.00
_cell.angle_gamma   90.00
#
_symmetry.space_group_name_H-M   'P 1'
#
loop_
_entity.id
_entity.type
_entity.pdbx_description
1 polymer ?
#
loop_
_entity_poly.entity_id
_entity_poly.type
_entity_poly.pdbx_seq_one_letter_code
_entity_poly.pdbx_strand_id
1 'polypeptide(L)'
;MDITLLLSTFVTVFLAELGDKTQLATVAISGTSNRPVAVFIGSASALVLASLIGAIAGGSMASVIPADLLQLLASIGFLVIGLRLLWPLLQNATSPAALNDDEASPKV
;
A
#
# COMPACT_ATOMS: atom_id res chain seq x y z
N MET A 1 8.12 -30.37 6.13
CA MET A 1 7.77 -28.94 6.04
C MET A 1 9.08 -28.19 5.93
N ASP A 2 9.34 -27.57 4.77
CA ASP A 2 10.58 -26.85 4.56
C ASP A 2 10.51 -25.54 5.35
N ILE A 3 11.03 -25.55 6.58
CA ILE A 3 11.07 -24.38 7.47
C ILE A 3 11.69 -23.17 6.75
N THR A 4 12.67 -23.42 5.88
CA THR A 4 13.27 -22.40 5.02
C THR A 4 12.27 -21.68 4.12
N LEU A 5 11.31 -22.40 3.51
CA LEU A 5 10.26 -21.77 2.68
C LEU A 5 9.29 -20.96 3.51
N LEU A 6 8.94 -21.44 4.72
CA LEU A 6 8.08 -20.70 5.63
C LEU A 6 8.76 -19.40 6.07
N LEU A 7 10.02 -19.48 6.45
CA LEU A 7 10.78 -18.34 6.96
C LEU A 7 11.07 -17.31 5.85
N SER A 8 11.43 -17.76 4.64
CA SER A 8 11.64 -16.86 3.50
C SER A 8 10.34 -16.13 3.13
N THR A 9 9.24 -16.86 2.97
CA THR A 9 7.95 -16.28 2.61
C THR A 9 7.46 -15.33 3.70
N PHE A 10 7.60 -15.71 4.97
CA PHE A 10 7.26 -14.85 6.10
C PHE A 10 8.07 -13.55 6.07
N VAL A 11 9.40 -13.61 5.95
CA VAL A 11 10.25 -12.41 5.93
C VAL A 11 9.94 -11.54 4.71
N THR A 12 9.75 -12.13 3.53
CA THR A 12 9.40 -11.39 2.31
C THR A 12 8.07 -10.65 2.45
N VAL A 13 7.01 -11.34 2.89
CA VAL A 13 5.70 -10.72 3.08
C VAL A 13 5.75 -9.70 4.21
N PHE A 14 6.42 -10.02 5.32
CA PHE A 14 6.57 -9.09 6.45
C PHE A 14 7.26 -7.79 6.02
N LEU A 15 8.38 -7.87 5.31
CA LEU A 15 9.07 -6.68 4.79
C LEU A 15 8.24 -5.92 3.76
N ALA A 16 7.50 -6.63 2.89
CA ALA A 16 6.64 -6.00 1.90
C ALA A 16 5.47 -5.23 2.52
N GLU A 17 4.95 -5.69 3.66
CA GLU A 17 3.83 -5.08 4.37
C GLU A 17 4.25 -4.01 5.38
N LEU A 18 5.53 -4.00 5.81
CA LEU A 18 6.03 -3.06 6.82
C LEU A 18 5.88 -1.60 6.37
N GLY A 19 5.15 -0.82 7.18
CA GLY A 19 4.93 0.60 6.91
C GLY A 19 3.85 0.88 5.85
N ASP A 20 3.06 -0.12 5.47
CA ASP A 20 1.92 0.11 4.60
C ASP A 20 0.86 1.00 5.27
N LYS A 21 0.05 1.65 4.44
CA LYS A 21 -1.07 2.50 4.82
C LYS A 21 -2.05 1.77 5.74
N THR A 22 -2.24 0.46 5.56
CA THR A 22 -3.09 -0.36 6.44
C THR A 22 -2.55 -0.43 7.88
N GLN A 23 -1.22 -0.46 8.06
CA GLN A 23 -0.60 -0.45 9.38
C GLN A 23 -0.77 0.91 10.06
N LEU A 24 -0.57 2.02 9.32
CA LEU A 24 -0.81 3.37 9.84
C LEU A 24 -2.28 3.58 10.22
N ALA A 25 -3.22 3.10 9.39
CA ALA A 25 -4.64 3.13 9.70
C ALA A 25 -4.97 2.32 10.97
N THR A 26 -4.37 1.14 11.12
CA THR A 26 -4.54 0.30 12.31
C THR A 26 -4.05 1.02 13.58
N VAL A 27 -2.89 1.68 13.51
CA VAL A 27 -2.34 2.46 14.64
C VAL A 27 -3.26 3.65 14.97
N ALA A 28 -3.76 4.37 13.96
CA ALA A 28 -4.68 5.49 14.16
C ALA A 28 -6.01 5.06 14.81
N ILE A 29 -6.59 3.94 14.34
CA ILE A 29 -7.80 3.35 14.90
C ILE A 29 -7.54 2.83 16.32
N SER A 30 -6.38 2.21 16.57
CA SER A 30 -6.01 1.75 17.90
C SER A 30 -5.83 2.91 18.89
N GLY A 31 -5.28 4.04 18.46
CA GLY A 31 -5.06 5.22 19.31
C GLY A 31 -6.35 5.94 19.73
N THR A 32 -7.45 5.73 19.00
CA THR A 32 -8.75 6.35 19.29
C THR A 32 -9.79 5.36 19.85
N SER A 33 -9.44 4.07 19.95
CA SER A 33 -10.36 3.01 20.38
C SER A 33 -10.17 2.66 21.85
N ASN A 34 -11.29 2.54 22.58
CA ASN A 34 -11.30 2.02 23.97
C ASN A 34 -10.96 0.51 24.07
N ARG A 35 -10.75 -0.17 22.93
CA ARG A 35 -10.44 -1.62 22.88
C ARG A 35 -9.30 -1.92 21.90
N PRO A 36 -8.04 -1.58 22.23
CA PRO A 36 -6.89 -1.77 21.34
C PRO A 36 -6.65 -3.25 20.98
N VAL A 37 -6.93 -4.18 21.90
CA VAL A 37 -6.81 -5.62 21.65
C VAL A 37 -7.79 -6.08 20.56
N ALA A 38 -9.02 -5.56 20.54
CA ALA A 38 -10.00 -5.90 19.52
C ALA A 38 -9.58 -5.38 18.13
N VAL A 39 -8.99 -4.17 18.08
CA VAL A 39 -8.43 -3.60 16.85
C VAL A 39 -7.28 -4.48 16.34
N PHE A 40 -6.38 -4.90 17.22
CA PHE A 40 -5.27 -5.79 16.88
C PHE A 40 -5.74 -7.13 16.30
N ILE A 41 -6.68 -7.81 16.99
CA ILE A 41 -7.18 -9.10 16.51
C ILE A 41 -7.92 -8.95 15.18
N GLY A 42 -8.71 -7.87 15.02
CA GLY A 42 -9.42 -7.59 13.78
C GLY A 42 -8.47 -7.34 12.61
N SER A 43 -7.48 -6.45 12.77
CA SER A 43 -6.52 -6.12 11.72
C SER A 43 -5.58 -7.29 11.40
N ALA A 44 -5.09 -8.01 12.41
CA ALA A 44 -4.26 -9.20 12.21
C ALA A 44 -5.03 -10.30 11.46
N SER A 45 -6.28 -10.55 11.85
CA SER A 45 -7.12 -11.56 11.17
C SER A 45 -7.43 -11.15 9.74
N ALA A 46 -7.72 -9.87 9.51
CA ALA A 46 -7.93 -9.33 8.17
C ALA A 46 -6.70 -9.53 7.27
N LEU A 47 -5.50 -9.23 7.79
CA LEU A 47 -4.24 -9.42 7.06
C LEU A 47 -4.01 -10.90 6.72
N VAL A 48 -4.18 -11.81 7.69
CA VAL A 48 -4.03 -13.25 7.44
C VAL A 48 -5.01 -13.74 6.38
N LEU A 49 -6.28 -13.33 6.45
CA LEU A 49 -7.29 -13.72 5.47
C LEU A 49 -6.99 -13.16 4.08
N ALA A 50 -6.60 -11.89 3.98
CA ALA A 50 -6.24 -11.27 2.71
C ALA A 50 -5.04 -11.99 2.07
N SER A 51 -3.99 -12.25 2.85
CA SER A 51 -2.80 -12.99 2.39
C SER A 51 -3.13 -14.42 1.99
N LEU A 52 -4.01 -15.11 2.71
CA LEU A 52 -4.43 -16.47 2.37
C LEU A 52 -5.19 -16.50 1.03
N ILE A 53 -6.14 -15.58 0.85
CA ILE A 53 -6.88 -15.45 -0.42
C ILE A 53 -5.91 -15.13 -1.56
N GLY A 54 -4.99 -14.19 -1.34
CA GLY A 54 -3.96 -13.81 -2.32
C GLY A 54 -3.05 -14.97 -2.70
N ALA A 55 -2.61 -15.78 -1.72
CA ALA A 55 -1.76 -16.95 -1.97
C ALA A 55 -2.49 -18.04 -2.75
N ILE A 56 -3.75 -18.34 -2.40
CA ILE A 56 -4.57 -19.34 -3.11
C ILE A 56 -4.85 -18.88 -4.55
N ALA A 57 -5.29 -17.63 -4.72
CA ALA A 57 -5.57 -17.06 -6.03
C ALA A 57 -4.30 -16.98 -6.88
N GLY A 58 -3.20 -16.48 -6.32
CA GLY A 58 -1.91 -16.35 -6.99
C GLY A 58 -1.33 -17.71 -7.41
N GLY A 59 -1.36 -18.71 -6.54
CA GLY A 59 -0.92 -20.07 -6.86
C GLY A 59 -1.77 -20.73 -7.96
N SER A 60 -3.09 -20.52 -7.91
CA SER A 60 -4.01 -21.03 -8.94
C SER A 60 -3.78 -20.35 -10.29
N MET A 61 -3.67 -19.01 -10.31
CA MET A 61 -3.46 -18.24 -11.53
C MET A 61 -2.08 -18.49 -12.15
N ALA A 62 -1.03 -18.70 -11.34
CA ALA A 62 0.31 -19.00 -11.83
C ALA A 62 0.40 -20.33 -12.62
N SER A 63 -0.54 -21.24 -12.42
CA SER A 63 -0.62 -22.50 -13.19
C SER A 63 -1.29 -22.35 -14.56
N VAL A 64 -2.06 -21.28 -14.77
CA VAL A 64 -2.87 -21.06 -15.99
C VAL A 64 -2.33 -19.90 -16.83
N ILE A 65 -1.75 -18.89 -16.18
CA ILE A 65 -1.32 -17.64 -16.81
C ILE A 65 0.22 -17.62 -16.94
N PRO A 66 0.76 -17.37 -18.15
CA PRO A 66 2.20 -17.20 -18.35
C PRO A 66 2.77 -16.06 -17.49
N ALA A 67 3.94 -16.28 -16.88
CA ALA A 67 4.60 -15.31 -16.01
C ALA A 67 4.85 -13.95 -16.73
N ASP A 68 5.22 -13.99 -18.01
CA ASP A 68 5.47 -12.80 -18.83
C ASP A 68 4.22 -11.91 -18.95
N LEU A 69 3.04 -12.52 -19.09
CA LEU A 69 1.79 -11.78 -19.16
C LEU A 69 1.45 -11.13 -17.81
N LEU A 70 1.69 -11.85 -16.72
CA LEU A 70 1.48 -11.33 -15.37
C LEU A 70 2.40 -10.14 -15.08
N GLN A 71 3.67 -10.23 -15.51
CA GLN A 71 4.65 -9.14 -15.40
C GLN A 71 4.27 -7.94 -16.27
N LEU A 72 3.80 -8.16 -17.50
CA LEU A 72 3.33 -7.09 -18.38
C LEU A 72 2.15 -6.34 -17.75
N LEU A 73 1.15 -7.07 -17.25
CA LEU A 73 -0.01 -6.48 -16.58
C LEU A 73 0.39 -5.69 -15.33
N ALA A 74 1.27 -6.24 -14.49
CA ALA A 74 1.80 -5.54 -13.32
C ALA A 74 2.53 -4.26 -13.70
N SER A 75 3.38 -4.31 -14.73
CA SER A 75 4.16 -3.16 -15.21
C SER A 75 3.26 -2.04 -15.74
N ILE A 76 2.23 -2.39 -16.53
CA ILE A 76 1.24 -1.44 -17.02
C ILE A 76 0.47 -0.81 -15.86
N GLY A 77 0.02 -1.63 -14.89
CA GLY A 77 -0.67 -1.14 -13.69
C GLY A 77 0.15 -0.15 -12.88
N PHE A 78 1.43 -0.48 -12.64
CA PHE A 78 2.37 0.43 -11.97
C PHE A 78 2.58 1.72 -12.74
N LEU A 79 2.68 1.66 -14.06
CA LEU A 79 2.87 2.85 -14.91
C LEU A 79 1.63 3.77 -14.84
N VAL A 80 0.43 3.20 -14.89
CA VAL A 80 -0.83 3.96 -14.74
C VAL A 80 -0.92 4.63 -13.37
N ILE A 81 -0.61 3.91 -12.28
CA ILE A 81 -0.61 4.46 -10.92
C ILE A 81 0.46 5.56 -10.79
N GLY A 82 1.67 5.32 -11.30
CA GLY A 82 2.77 6.29 -11.30
C GLY A 82 2.40 7.58 -12.03
N LEU A 83 1.81 7.50 -13.22
CA LEU A 83 1.33 8.66 -13.96
C LEU A 83 0.22 9.41 -13.22
N ARG A 84 -0.73 8.68 -12.61
CA ARG A 84 -1.82 9.27 -11.81
C ARG A 84 -1.28 10.02 -10.58
N LEU A 85 -0.23 9.51 -9.94
CA LEU A 85 0.41 10.17 -8.79
C LEU A 85 1.26 11.38 -9.22
N LEU A 86 1.93 11.28 -10.38
CA LEU A 86 2.79 12.36 -10.89
C LEU A 86 1.98 13.55 -11.44
N TRP A 87 0.82 13.29 -12.04
CA TRP A 87 0.01 14.31 -12.70
C TRP A 87 -0.36 15.52 -11.80
N PRO A 88 -0.91 15.35 -10.58
CA PRO A 88 -1.16 16.46 -9.67
C PRO A 88 0.11 17.21 -9.25
N LEU A 89 1.24 16.51 -9.10
CA LEU A 89 2.50 17.13 -8.70
C LEU A 89 3.05 18.04 -9.80
N LEU A 90 2.91 17.64 -11.07
CA LEU A 90 3.28 18.48 -12.22
C LEU A 90 2.39 19.73 -12.32
N GLN A 91 1.09 19.61 -12.06
CA GLN A 91 0.17 20.76 -12.02
C GLN A 91 0.52 21.75 -10.91
N ASN A 92 0.91 21.24 -9.73
CA ASN A 92 1.31 22.06 -8.60
C ASN A 92 2.69 22.73 -8.84
N ALA A 93 3.62 22.04 -9.49
CA ALA A 93 4.96 22.58 -9.80
C ALA A 93 4.95 23.61 -10.94
N THR A 94 3.94 23.59 -11.81
CA THR A 94 3.77 24.56 -12.90
C THR A 94 2.82 25.70 -12.56
N SER A 95 2.24 25.71 -11.36
CA SER A 95 1.41 26.80 -10.88
C SER A 95 2.27 28.05 -10.60
N PRO A 96 2.08 29.17 -11.32
CA PRO A 96 2.86 30.40 -11.14
C PRO A 96 2.57 31.16 -9.83
N ALA A 97 1.90 30.53 -8.86
CA ALA A 97 1.35 31.19 -7.68
C ALA A 97 2.34 31.37 -6.51
N ALA A 98 3.57 30.84 -6.62
CA ALA A 98 4.58 30.97 -5.56
C ALA A 98 5.42 32.27 -5.64
N LEU A 99 5.08 33.20 -6.53
CA LEU A 99 5.80 34.47 -6.73
C LEU A 99 4.96 35.72 -6.46
N ASN A 100 3.78 35.59 -5.85
CA ASN A 100 2.89 36.72 -5.53
C ASN A 100 2.55 36.80 -4.02
N ASP A 101 3.45 36.32 -3.16
CA ASP A 101 3.27 36.37 -1.70
C ASP A 101 3.69 37.75 -1.11
N ASP A 102 3.99 38.73 -1.96
CA ASP A 102 4.27 40.13 -1.60
C ASP A 102 3.01 41.03 -1.60
N GLU A 103 1.78 40.47 -1.69
CA GLU A 103 0.57 41.26 -1.47
C GLU A 103 0.10 41.21 -0.01
N ALA A 104 0.69 42.12 0.74
CA ALA A 104 0.24 42.70 2.00
C ALA A 104 -1.25 42.52 2.35
N SER A 105 -1.52 41.90 3.51
CA SER A 105 -2.36 42.52 4.54
C SER A 105 -2.30 41.73 5.86
N PRO A 106 -1.98 42.37 7.00
CA PRO A 106 -2.17 41.78 8.31
C PRO A 106 -3.67 41.66 8.59
N LYS A 107 -4.17 40.42 8.71
CA LYS A 107 -5.52 40.19 9.24
C LYS A 107 -5.48 40.37 10.76
N VAL A 108 -6.02 41.53 11.17
CA VAL A 108 -6.42 41.94 12.52
C VAL A 108 -7.08 40.82 13.32
#